data_AF-A0A960GD21-F1
#
_entry.id   AF-A0A960GD21-F1
#
_cell.length_a   1.000
_cell.length_b   1.000
_cell.length_c   1.000
_cell.angle_alpha   90.00
_cell.angle_beta   90.00
_cell.angle_gamma   90.00
#
_symmetry.space_group_name_H-M   'P 1'
#
loop_
_entity.id
_entity.type
_entity.pdbx_description
1 polymer ?
#
loop_
_entity_poly.entity_id
_entity_poly.type
_entity_poly.pdbx_seq_one_letter_code
_entity_poly.pdbx_strand_id
1 'polypeptide(L)'
;QGPAAAWRQFNGGFLLTLVAGIATSVLLLVRPITWLLEHQPVLIWSFFFGLIAASVLVCGRLVKHWTVGPLVGLVLGAGAAYAVGVLHAGNGSDSLWFYFLAGAIAICAMILPGISGSFILLLLGAYGPVMEAVKSFDLVVVGTVGLGAILGLMSFSRLLTWMFQRHHDLTVATLSGFLLGSLSIVWPWKEVLSLR
;
A
#
# COMPACT_ATOMS: atom_id res chain seq x y z
N GLN A 1 -15.91 23.96 -24.84
CA GLN A 1 -15.34 22.95 -23.95
C GLN A 1 -15.64 21.59 -24.58
N GLY A 2 -14.62 20.89 -25.09
CA GLY A 2 -14.83 19.65 -25.86
C GLY A 2 -13.72 18.63 -25.61
N PRO A 3 -13.89 17.37 -26.04
CA PRO A 3 -12.97 16.27 -25.72
C PRO A 3 -11.51 16.53 -26.14
N ALA A 4 -11.29 17.24 -27.25
CA ALA A 4 -9.94 17.62 -27.70
C ALA A 4 -9.25 18.65 -26.77
N ALA A 5 -10.03 19.54 -26.14
CA ALA A 5 -9.50 20.52 -25.17
C ALA A 5 -9.15 19.84 -23.85
N ALA A 6 -9.98 18.89 -23.38
CA ALA A 6 -9.68 18.07 -22.21
C ALA A 6 -8.44 17.19 -22.44
N TRP A 7 -8.27 16.60 -23.63
CA TRP A 7 -7.10 15.79 -23.98
C TRP A 7 -5.79 16.58 -23.90
N ARG A 8 -5.78 17.86 -24.29
CA ARG A 8 -4.61 18.73 -24.16
C ARG A 8 -4.37 19.18 -22.72
N GLN A 9 -5.43 19.44 -21.96
CA GLN A 9 -5.34 19.87 -20.55
C GLN A 9 -4.76 18.78 -19.64
N PHE A 10 -5.15 17.52 -19.84
CA PHE A 10 -4.67 16.37 -19.05
C PHE A 10 -3.49 15.63 -19.69
N ASN A 11 -2.93 16.15 -20.78
CA ASN A 11 -1.83 15.53 -21.53
C ASN A 11 -2.15 14.06 -21.92
N GLY A 12 -3.27 13.84 -22.60
CA GLY A 12 -3.82 12.52 -22.86
C GLY A 12 -2.90 11.57 -23.64
N GLY A 13 -1.96 12.11 -24.43
CA GLY A 13 -0.91 11.30 -25.06
C GLY A 13 -0.01 10.62 -24.03
N PHE A 14 0.46 11.38 -23.03
CA PHE A 14 1.22 10.84 -21.90
C PHE A 14 0.41 9.80 -21.13
N LEU A 15 -0.86 10.10 -20.81
CA LEU A 15 -1.72 9.20 -20.06
C LEU A 15 -1.94 7.88 -20.82
N LEU A 16 -2.17 7.95 -22.12
CA LEU A 16 -2.35 6.77 -22.97
C LEU A 16 -1.08 5.93 -23.03
N THR A 17 0.09 6.55 -23.22
CA THR A 17 1.38 5.84 -23.20
C THR A 17 1.65 5.19 -21.83
N LEU A 18 1.34 5.89 -20.73
CA LEU A 18 1.48 5.36 -19.38
C LEU A 18 0.57 4.14 -19.14
N VAL A 19 -0.72 4.27 -19.48
CA VAL A 19 -1.69 3.17 -19.33
C VAL A 19 -1.31 1.98 -20.19
N ALA A 20 -0.92 2.22 -21.44
CA ALA A 20 -0.43 1.16 -22.33
C ALA A 20 0.82 0.47 -21.75
N GLY A 21 1.78 1.24 -21.24
CA GLY A 21 2.99 0.70 -20.60
C GLY A 21 2.68 -0.16 -19.37
N ILE A 22 1.78 0.28 -18.50
CA ILE A 22 1.32 -0.50 -17.34
C ILE A 22 0.63 -1.78 -17.81
N ALA A 23 -0.30 -1.70 -18.76
CA ALA A 23 -1.03 -2.85 -19.28
C ALA A 23 -0.08 -3.88 -19.90
N THR A 24 0.84 -3.44 -20.76
CA THR A 24 1.84 -4.31 -21.38
C THR A 24 2.77 -4.93 -20.34
N SER A 25 3.22 -4.17 -19.35
CA SER A 25 4.05 -4.69 -18.25
C SER A 25 3.32 -5.79 -17.49
N VAL A 26 2.06 -5.55 -17.09
CA VAL A 26 1.25 -6.54 -16.37
C VAL A 26 1.08 -7.81 -17.20
N LEU A 27 0.71 -7.70 -18.48
CA LEU A 27 0.48 -8.85 -19.35
C LEU A 27 1.76 -9.68 -19.57
N LEU A 28 2.92 -9.02 -19.67
CA LEU A 28 4.21 -9.68 -19.86
C LEU A 28 4.73 -10.32 -18.58
N LEU A 29 4.63 -9.62 -17.45
CA LEU A 29 5.29 -10.01 -16.20
C LEU A 29 4.43 -10.89 -15.29
N VAL A 30 3.10 -10.88 -15.43
CA VAL A 30 2.22 -11.64 -14.53
C VAL A 30 2.55 -13.13 -14.54
N ARG A 31 2.65 -13.75 -15.72
CA ARG A 31 2.92 -15.20 -15.87
C ARG A 31 4.30 -15.63 -15.34
N PRO A 32 5.42 -14.99 -15.72
CA PRO A 32 6.73 -15.39 -15.20
C PRO A 32 6.85 -15.15 -13.70
N ILE A 33 6.30 -14.06 -13.16
CA ILE A 33 6.33 -13.80 -11.72
C ILE A 33 5.50 -14.85 -10.97
N THR A 34 4.30 -15.20 -11.44
CA THR A 34 3.48 -16.24 -10.79
C THR A 34 4.18 -17.60 -10.84
N TRP A 35 4.78 -17.96 -11.99
CA TRP A 35 5.52 -19.21 -12.11
C TRP A 35 6.71 -19.26 -11.13
N LEU A 36 7.44 -18.15 -11.00
CA LEU A 36 8.61 -18.06 -10.12
C LEU A 36 8.22 -18.01 -8.64
N LEU A 37 7.06 -17.44 -8.30
CA LEU A 37 6.48 -17.51 -6.95
C LEU A 37 6.12 -18.96 -6.55
N GLU A 38 5.64 -19.77 -7.49
CA GLU A 38 5.29 -21.17 -7.23
C GLU A 38 6.52 -22.09 -7.20
N HIS A 39 7.46 -21.91 -8.13
CA HIS A 39 8.58 -22.84 -8.33
C HIS A 39 9.86 -22.43 -7.60
N GLN A 40 10.05 -21.13 -7.33
CA GLN A 40 11.25 -20.56 -6.71
C GLN A 40 10.91 -19.43 -5.71
N PRO A 41 10.02 -19.69 -4.72
CA PRO A 41 9.54 -18.66 -3.80
C PRO A 41 10.69 -17.98 -3.04
N VAL A 42 11.68 -18.75 -2.57
CA VAL A 42 12.80 -18.21 -1.79
C VAL A 42 13.60 -17.18 -2.60
N LEU A 43 13.82 -17.42 -3.90
CA LEU A 43 14.55 -16.47 -4.76
C LEU A 43 13.77 -15.19 -4.98
N ILE A 44 12.46 -15.28 -5.27
CA ILE A 44 11.60 -14.11 -5.47
C ILE A 44 11.48 -13.28 -4.19
N TRP A 45 11.20 -13.93 -3.05
CA TRP A 45 11.09 -13.23 -1.78
C TRP A 45 12.43 -12.61 -1.36
N SER A 46 13.57 -13.29 -1.61
CA SER A 46 14.91 -12.72 -1.40
C SER A 46 15.19 -11.51 -2.28
N PHE A 47 14.75 -11.56 -3.54
CA PHE A 47 14.87 -10.43 -4.46
C PHE A 47 14.06 -9.22 -3.98
N PHE A 48 12.78 -9.41 -3.60
CA PHE A 48 11.95 -8.33 -3.05
C PHE A 48 12.50 -7.79 -1.72
N PHE A 49 13.00 -8.66 -0.84
CA PHE A 49 13.67 -8.24 0.39
C PHE A 49 14.86 -7.32 0.07
N GLY A 50 15.70 -7.70 -0.89
CA GLY A 50 16.83 -6.89 -1.34
C GLY A 50 16.41 -5.53 -1.89
N LEU A 51 15.34 -5.47 -2.69
CA LEU A 51 14.77 -4.22 -3.20
C LEU A 51 14.26 -3.33 -2.06
N ILE A 52 13.48 -3.87 -1.11
CA ILE A 52 12.96 -3.11 0.02
C ILE A 52 14.10 -2.62 0.90
N ALA A 53 15.08 -3.46 1.22
CA ALA A 53 16.25 -3.09 2.00
C ALA A 53 17.06 -1.98 1.31
N ALA A 54 17.26 -2.08 -0.01
CA ALA A 54 17.88 -1.02 -0.78
C ALA A 54 17.06 0.28 -0.75
N SER A 55 15.72 0.20 -0.85
CA SER A 55 14.83 1.36 -0.72
C SER A 55 14.93 2.01 0.66
N VAL A 56 15.03 1.23 1.76
CA VAL A 56 15.26 1.77 3.10
C VAL A 56 16.56 2.58 3.15
N LEU A 57 17.64 2.07 2.56
CA LEU A 57 18.92 2.77 2.51
C LEU A 57 18.85 4.05 1.67
N VAL A 58 18.21 3.98 0.50
CA VAL A 58 18.07 5.13 -0.40
C VAL A 58 17.19 6.20 0.23
N CYS A 59 16.03 5.84 0.77
CA CYS A 59 15.14 6.76 1.46
C CYS A 59 15.77 7.33 2.74
N GLY A 60 16.48 6.51 3.52
CA GLY A 60 17.19 6.95 4.72
C GLY A 60 18.27 7.99 4.42
N ARG A 61 18.91 7.93 3.24
CA ARG A 61 19.88 8.95 2.78
C ARG A 61 19.23 10.28 2.36
N LEU A 62 17.91 10.33 2.17
CA LEU A 62 17.20 11.59 1.90
C LEU A 62 16.95 12.41 3.18
N VAL A 63 17.15 11.82 4.37
CA VAL A 63 17.10 12.52 5.65
C VAL A 63 18.34 13.40 5.78
N LYS A 64 18.17 14.73 5.84
CA LYS A 64 19.30 15.66 5.89
C LYS A 64 19.96 15.69 7.27
N HIS A 65 19.16 15.69 8.35
CA HIS A 65 19.66 15.75 9.72
C HIS A 65 19.02 14.68 10.61
N TRP A 66 19.84 13.78 11.14
CA TRP A 66 19.42 12.77 12.11
C TRP A 66 19.36 13.38 13.51
N THR A 67 18.27 14.07 13.81
CA THR A 67 17.95 14.52 15.17
C THR A 67 17.05 13.50 15.87
N VAL A 68 16.70 13.74 17.15
CA VAL A 68 15.82 12.85 17.93
C VAL A 68 14.48 12.63 17.22
N GLY A 69 13.93 13.65 16.56
CA GLY A 69 12.65 13.56 15.84
C GLY A 69 12.66 12.47 14.75
N PRO A 70 13.49 12.59 13.70
CA PRO A 70 13.62 11.57 12.64
C PRO A 70 13.97 10.18 13.18
N LEU A 71 14.81 10.07 14.22
CA LEU A 71 15.12 8.79 14.84
C LEU A 71 13.88 8.14 15.47
N VAL A 72 13.09 8.91 16.22
CA VAL A 72 11.82 8.46 16.78
C VAL A 72 10.83 8.10 15.67
N GLY A 73 10.75 8.91 14.61
CA GLY A 73 9.91 8.63 13.44
C GLY A 73 10.26 7.30 12.77
N LEU A 74 11.56 7.02 12.60
CA LEU A 74 12.03 5.74 12.03
C LEU A 74 11.61 4.55 12.91
N VAL A 75 11.82 4.64 14.23
CA VAL A 75 11.47 3.56 15.16
C VAL A 75 9.96 3.35 15.23
N LEU A 76 9.17 4.42 15.30
CA LEU A 76 7.70 4.34 15.33
C LEU A 76 7.14 3.80 14.01
N GLY A 77 7.66 4.25 12.86
CA GLY A 77 7.25 3.74 11.55
C GLY A 77 7.57 2.26 11.39
N ALA A 78 8.77 1.83 11.79
CA ALA A 78 9.16 0.41 11.76
C ALA A 78 8.31 -0.44 12.70
N GLY A 79 8.10 0.03 13.94
CA GLY A 79 7.25 -0.64 14.91
C GLY A 79 5.79 -0.76 14.45
N ALA A 80 5.25 0.29 13.81
CA ALA A 80 3.88 0.28 13.28
C ALA A 80 3.72 -0.71 12.12
N ALA A 81 4.63 -0.70 11.14
CA ALA A 81 4.62 -1.67 10.04
C ALA A 81 4.79 -3.11 10.54
N TYR A 82 5.72 -3.33 11.47
CA TYR A 82 5.92 -4.63 12.10
C TYR A 82 4.67 -5.11 12.83
N ALA A 83 4.06 -4.25 13.65
CA ALA A 83 2.83 -4.57 14.38
C ALA A 83 1.72 -4.98 13.41
N VAL A 84 1.51 -4.21 12.34
CA VAL A 84 0.54 -4.54 11.28
C VAL A 84 0.83 -5.92 10.67
N GLY A 85 2.10 -6.28 10.45
CA GLY A 85 2.48 -7.59 9.90
C GLY A 85 2.21 -8.79 10.82
N VAL A 86 2.15 -8.57 12.13
CA VAL A 86 1.93 -9.64 13.15
C VAL A 86 0.50 -9.67 13.67
N LEU A 87 -0.29 -8.61 13.44
CA LEU A 87 -1.72 -8.60 13.76
C LEU A 87 -2.44 -9.73 13.00
N HIS A 88 -3.36 -10.39 13.71
CA HIS A 88 -4.25 -11.38 13.12
C HIS A 88 -5.50 -10.68 12.56
N ALA A 89 -6.16 -11.34 11.61
CA ALA A 89 -7.43 -10.85 11.08
C ALA A 89 -8.46 -10.70 12.20
N GLY A 90 -9.04 -9.50 12.32
CA GLY A 90 -10.14 -9.22 13.23
C GLY A 90 -11.47 -9.79 12.70
N ASN A 91 -12.47 -9.81 13.59
CA ASN A 91 -13.80 -10.37 13.30
C ASN A 91 -14.72 -9.42 12.48
N GLY A 92 -14.23 -8.26 12.06
CA GLY A 92 -15.00 -7.29 11.27
C GLY A 92 -16.30 -6.81 11.94
N SER A 93 -17.10 -6.09 11.16
CA SER A 93 -18.46 -5.69 11.50
C SER A 93 -19.26 -5.50 10.22
N ASP A 94 -20.54 -5.87 10.23
CA ASP A 94 -21.43 -5.71 9.07
C ASP A 94 -22.03 -4.30 8.95
N SER A 95 -21.49 -3.33 9.68
CA SER A 95 -22.02 -1.97 9.71
C SER A 95 -21.46 -1.09 8.58
N LEU A 96 -22.31 -0.26 7.98
CA LEU A 96 -21.91 0.64 6.89
C LEU A 96 -20.83 1.64 7.30
N TRP A 97 -20.89 2.16 8.53
CA TRP A 97 -19.85 3.07 9.04
C TRP A 97 -18.49 2.37 9.14
N PHE A 98 -18.49 1.07 9.47
CA PHE A 98 -17.27 0.28 9.52
C PHE A 98 -16.69 0.09 8.11
N TYR A 99 -17.51 -0.22 7.11
CA TYR A 99 -17.05 -0.31 5.72
C TYR A 99 -16.53 1.02 5.17
N PHE A 100 -17.16 2.13 5.54
CA PHE A 100 -16.66 3.46 5.21
C PHE A 100 -15.26 3.69 5.78
N LEU A 101 -15.06 3.42 7.08
CA LEU A 101 -13.77 3.61 7.74
C LEU A 101 -12.72 2.62 7.22
N ALA A 102 -13.10 1.37 6.96
CA ALA A 102 -12.22 0.35 6.40
C ALA A 102 -11.72 0.76 5.02
N GLY A 103 -12.60 1.28 4.14
CA GLY A 103 -12.21 1.84 2.84
C GLY A 103 -11.26 3.04 2.97
N ALA A 104 -11.54 3.95 3.90
CA ALA A 104 -10.71 5.11 4.17
C ALA A 104 -9.30 4.71 4.66
N ILE A 105 -9.20 3.80 5.63
CA ILE A 105 -7.90 3.36 6.17
C ILE A 105 -7.14 2.55 5.12
N ALA A 106 -7.81 1.66 4.38
CA ALA A 106 -7.17 0.81 3.37
C ALA A 106 -6.53 1.63 2.24
N ILE A 107 -7.18 2.68 1.74
CA ILE A 107 -6.58 3.52 0.69
C ILE A 107 -5.43 4.37 1.24
N CYS A 108 -5.52 4.85 2.49
CA CYS A 108 -4.43 5.59 3.13
C CYS A 108 -3.21 4.69 3.30
N ALA A 109 -3.42 3.45 3.72
CA ALA A 109 -2.38 2.44 3.83
C ALA A 109 -1.71 2.16 2.49
N MET A 110 -2.46 2.17 1.38
CA MET A 110 -1.90 1.95 0.04
C MET A 110 -0.98 3.09 -0.44
N ILE A 111 -1.04 4.27 0.16
CA ILE A 111 -0.08 5.35 -0.10
C ILE A 111 1.21 5.16 0.72
N LEU A 112 1.10 4.56 1.91
CA LEU A 112 2.25 4.30 2.78
C LEU A 112 3.12 3.18 2.17
N PRO A 113 4.44 3.36 2.09
CA PRO A 113 5.31 2.38 1.48
C PRO A 113 5.39 1.12 2.36
N GLY A 114 5.27 -0.05 1.73
CA GLY A 114 5.38 -1.34 2.41
C GLY A 114 4.11 -1.83 3.12
N ILE A 115 2.97 -1.11 3.01
CA ILE A 115 1.68 -1.56 3.55
C ILE A 115 0.67 -1.73 2.42
N SER A 116 0.04 -2.91 2.34
CA SER A 116 -0.98 -3.21 1.33
C SER A 116 -2.39 -2.88 1.83
N GLY A 117 -3.17 -2.15 1.03
CA GLY A 117 -4.57 -1.81 1.36
C GLY A 117 -5.48 -3.03 1.47
N SER A 118 -5.30 -4.06 0.63
CA SER A 118 -6.07 -5.31 0.72
C SER A 118 -5.73 -6.11 1.98
N PHE A 119 -4.45 -6.08 2.40
CA PHE A 119 -4.03 -6.67 3.66
C PHE A 119 -4.65 -5.96 4.86
N ILE A 120 -4.71 -4.63 4.84
CA ILE A 120 -5.41 -3.86 5.89
C ILE A 120 -6.90 -4.21 5.95
N LEU A 121 -7.60 -4.33 4.81
CA LEU A 121 -9.00 -4.78 4.80
C LEU A 121 -9.15 -6.18 5.42
N LEU A 122 -8.19 -7.07 5.18
CA LEU A 122 -8.18 -8.41 5.76
C LEU A 122 -7.96 -8.34 7.27
N LEU A 123 -7.01 -7.54 7.74
CA LEU A 123 -6.75 -7.33 9.16
C LEU A 123 -7.95 -6.73 9.89
N LEU A 124 -8.69 -5.83 9.25
CA LEU A 124 -9.91 -5.27 9.80
C LEU A 124 -11.07 -6.29 9.81
N GLY A 125 -10.99 -7.38 9.02
CA GLY A 125 -12.10 -8.32 8.82
C GLY A 125 -13.12 -7.88 7.76
N ALA A 126 -12.81 -6.82 7.01
CA ALA A 126 -13.67 -6.27 5.96
C ALA A 126 -13.47 -6.93 4.59
N TYR A 127 -12.34 -7.62 4.36
CA TYR A 127 -11.98 -8.14 3.04
C TYR A 127 -13.03 -9.08 2.43
N GLY A 128 -13.49 -10.07 3.20
CA GLY A 128 -14.51 -11.02 2.76
C GLY A 128 -15.81 -10.34 2.37
N PRO A 129 -16.45 -9.58 3.29
CA PRO A 129 -17.69 -8.87 2.99
C PRO A 129 -17.58 -7.88 1.84
N VAL A 130 -16.48 -7.13 1.73
CA VAL A 130 -16.26 -6.20 0.61
C VAL A 130 -16.11 -6.95 -0.72
N MET A 131 -15.38 -8.06 -0.73
CA MET A 131 -15.25 -8.89 -1.94
C MET A 131 -16.59 -9.50 -2.36
N GLU A 132 -17.40 -9.93 -1.39
CA GLU A 132 -18.73 -10.46 -1.66
C GLU A 132 -19.68 -9.38 -2.19
N ALA A 133 -19.63 -8.16 -1.62
CA ALA A 133 -20.37 -7.01 -2.12
C ALA A 133 -19.98 -6.67 -3.58
N VAL A 134 -18.70 -6.76 -3.94
CA VAL A 134 -18.25 -6.55 -5.32
C VAL A 134 -18.80 -7.63 -6.26
N LYS A 135 -18.78 -8.91 -5.85
CA LYS A 135 -19.28 -10.03 -6.66
C LYS A 135 -20.79 -10.00 -6.84
N SER A 136 -21.52 -9.63 -5.79
CA SER A 136 -22.98 -9.56 -5.76
C SER A 136 -23.54 -8.23 -6.30
N PHE A 137 -22.66 -7.31 -6.72
CA PHE A 137 -23.03 -5.95 -7.11
C PHE A 137 -23.85 -5.21 -6.04
N ASP A 138 -23.53 -5.42 -4.76
CA ASP A 138 -24.08 -4.62 -3.66
C ASP A 138 -23.48 -3.20 -3.72
N LEU A 139 -24.16 -2.34 -4.47
CA LEU A 139 -23.78 -0.95 -4.67
C LEU A 139 -23.81 -0.13 -3.38
N VAL A 140 -24.54 -0.57 -2.35
CA VAL A 140 -24.59 0.15 -1.07
C VAL A 140 -23.26 -0.02 -0.35
N VAL A 141 -22.80 -1.27 -0.17
CA VAL A 141 -21.52 -1.54 0.49
C VAL A 141 -20.35 -1.03 -0.37
N VAL A 142 -20.35 -1.33 -1.68
CA VAL A 142 -19.30 -0.87 -2.60
C VAL A 142 -19.24 0.66 -2.65
N GLY A 143 -20.40 1.33 -2.76
CA GLY A 143 -20.48 2.79 -2.74
C GLY A 143 -19.99 3.38 -1.42
N THR A 144 -20.32 2.75 -0.29
CA THR A 144 -19.87 3.20 1.04
C THR A 144 -18.36 3.09 1.22
N VAL A 145 -17.76 1.95 0.82
CA VAL A 145 -16.30 1.76 0.80
C VAL A 145 -15.64 2.77 -0.14
N GLY A 146 -16.21 2.97 -1.33
CA GLY A 146 -15.72 3.92 -2.33
C GLY A 146 -15.72 5.36 -1.82
N LEU A 147 -16.80 5.80 -1.15
CA LEU A 147 -16.88 7.12 -0.51
C LEU A 147 -15.83 7.27 0.60
N GLY A 148 -15.67 6.23 1.43
CA GLY A 148 -14.63 6.17 2.45
C GLY A 148 -13.23 6.33 1.83
N ALA A 149 -12.95 5.60 0.76
CA ALA A 149 -11.69 5.68 0.05
C ALA A 149 -11.44 7.08 -0.56
N ILE A 150 -12.44 7.69 -1.21
CA ILE A 150 -12.28 9.05 -1.78
C ILE A 150 -11.95 10.06 -0.68
N LEU A 151 -12.75 10.08 0.39
CA LEU A 151 -12.56 11.04 1.49
C LEU A 151 -11.25 10.78 2.26
N GLY A 152 -10.93 9.51 2.50
CA GLY A 152 -9.67 9.09 3.11
C GLY A 152 -8.46 9.55 2.30
N LEU A 153 -8.45 9.27 1.00
CA LEU A 153 -7.38 9.66 0.08
C LEU A 153 -7.20 11.19 0.03
N MET A 154 -8.30 11.93 -0.10
CA MET A 154 -8.25 13.41 -0.15
C MET A 154 -7.70 14.00 1.16
N SER A 155 -8.13 13.49 2.30
CA SER A 155 -7.65 13.95 3.61
C SER A 155 -6.18 13.60 3.82
N PHE A 156 -5.81 12.35 3.57
CA PHE A 156 -4.48 11.83 3.83
C PHE A 156 -3.42 12.38 2.87
N SER A 157 -3.76 12.57 1.59
CA SER A 157 -2.86 13.22 0.63
C SER A 157 -2.49 14.64 1.05
N ARG A 158 -3.46 15.40 1.59
CA ARG A 158 -3.20 16.75 2.15
C ARG A 158 -2.33 16.67 3.40
N LEU A 159 -2.60 15.73 4.30
CA LEU A 159 -1.80 15.52 5.50
C LEU A 159 -0.34 15.19 5.14
N LEU A 160 -0.12 14.23 4.25
CA LEU A 160 1.22 13.85 3.80
C LEU A 160 1.95 15.02 3.13
N THR A 161 1.27 15.76 2.26
CA THR A 161 1.85 16.95 1.61
C THR A 161 2.29 17.97 2.65
N TRP A 162 1.45 18.24 3.66
CA TRP A 162 1.78 19.14 4.75
C TRP A 162 2.96 18.64 5.59
N MET A 163 3.01 17.35 5.92
CA MET A 163 4.11 16.72 6.65
C MET A 163 5.43 16.83 5.87
N PHE A 164 5.42 16.56 4.57
CA PHE A 164 6.60 16.70 3.71
C PHE A 164 7.12 18.14 3.63
N GLN A 165 6.22 19.13 3.57
CA GLN A 165 6.60 20.54 3.46
C GLN A 165 7.15 21.09 4.78
N ARG A 166 6.57 20.70 5.93
CA ARG A 166 6.93 21.29 7.24
C ARG A 166 7.91 20.44 8.05
N HIS A 167 7.89 19.13 7.86
CA HIS A 167 8.66 18.14 8.63
C HIS A 167 9.31 17.10 7.71
N HIS A 168 10.02 17.56 6.67
CA HIS A 168 10.63 16.72 5.65
C HIS A 168 11.44 15.55 6.24
N ASP A 169 12.46 15.83 7.07
CA ASP A 169 13.37 14.81 7.60
C ASP A 169 12.64 13.79 8.49
N LEU A 170 11.68 14.23 9.29
CA LEU A 170 10.83 13.35 10.11
C LEU A 170 9.95 12.45 9.23
N THR A 171 9.33 13.02 8.20
CA THR A 171 8.44 12.29 7.28
C THR A 171 9.21 11.22 6.52
N VAL A 172 10.34 11.60 5.92
CA VAL A 172 11.22 10.66 5.20
C VAL A 172 11.74 9.56 6.11
N ALA A 173 12.16 9.88 7.35
CA ALA A 173 12.61 8.88 8.30
C ALA A 173 11.47 7.94 8.73
N THR A 174 10.25 8.45 8.91
CA THR A 174 9.07 7.65 9.24
C THR A 174 8.71 6.70 8.10
N LEU A 175 8.71 7.18 6.84
CA LEU A 175 8.49 6.35 5.65
C LEU A 175 9.58 5.29 5.47
N SER A 176 10.84 5.64 5.76
CA SER A 176 11.95 4.69 5.78
C SER A 176 11.77 3.64 6.89
N GLY A 177 11.22 4.05 8.04
CA GLY A 177 10.79 3.17 9.11
C GLY A 177 9.70 2.20 8.64
N PHE A 178 8.63 2.68 7.98
CA PHE A 178 7.59 1.80 7.43
C PHE A 178 8.16 0.74 6.47
N LEU A 179 9.06 1.14 5.57
CA LEU A 179 9.78 0.20 4.69
C LEU A 179 10.61 -0.82 5.47
N LEU A 180 11.35 -0.36 6.49
CA LEU A 180 12.16 -1.23 7.34
C LEU A 180 11.29 -2.25 8.09
N GLY A 181 10.19 -1.82 8.68
CA GLY A 181 9.26 -2.72 9.36
C GLY A 181 8.58 -3.68 8.40
N SER A 182 8.28 -3.27 7.16
CA SER A 182 7.67 -4.15 6.16
C SER A 182 8.55 -5.33 5.73
N LEU A 183 9.87 -5.27 5.99
CA LEU A 183 10.77 -6.41 5.76
C LEU A 183 10.35 -7.65 6.56
N SER A 184 9.72 -7.47 7.74
CA SER A 184 9.25 -8.60 8.54
C SER A 184 8.03 -9.32 7.94
N ILE A 185 7.35 -8.68 6.99
CA ILE A 185 6.25 -9.31 6.25
C ILE A 185 6.82 -10.32 5.24
N VAL A 186 8.01 -10.04 4.72
CA VAL A 186 8.71 -10.85 3.70
C VAL A 186 9.62 -11.91 4.33
N TRP A 187 10.22 -11.62 5.49
CA TRP A 187 11.15 -12.51 6.19
C TRP A 187 10.75 -12.71 7.67
N PRO A 188 10.83 -13.91 8.26
CA PRO A 188 11.45 -15.13 7.75
C PRO A 188 10.63 -15.76 6.63
N TRP A 189 11.31 -16.29 5.60
CA TRP A 189 10.67 -16.97 4.48
C TRP A 189 9.67 -17.96 5.06
N LYS A 190 8.37 -17.64 4.93
CA LYS A 190 7.34 -18.56 5.38
C LYS A 190 7.46 -19.74 4.43
N GLU A 191 8.15 -20.78 4.85
CA GLU A 191 8.03 -22.07 4.19
C GLU A 191 6.54 -22.29 4.08
N VAL A 192 6.06 -22.44 2.85
CA VAL A 192 4.74 -22.98 2.61
C VAL A 192 4.86 -24.41 3.08
N LEU A 193 4.75 -24.64 4.39
CA LEU A 193 4.48 -25.94 4.96
C LEU A 193 3.09 -26.27 4.46
N SER A 194 3.03 -26.74 3.22
CA SER A 194 1.95 -27.51 2.65
C SER A 194 1.89 -28.81 3.44
N LEU A 195 1.39 -28.75 4.66
CA LEU A 195 1.06 -29.90 5.46
C LEU A 195 -0.40 -29.80 5.88
N ARG A 196 -1.22 -30.17 4.88
CA ARG A 196 -2.56 -30.76 4.94
C ARG A 196 -3.71 -29.92 5.50
#